data_AF-U1WD65-F1
#
_entry.id   AF-U1WD65-F1
#
_cell.length_a   1.000
_cell.length_b   1.000
_cell.length_c   1.000
_cell.angle_alpha   90.00
_cell.angle_beta   90.00
_cell.angle_gamma   90.00
#
_symmetry.space_group_name_H-M   'P 1'
#
loop_
_entity.id
_entity.type
_entity.pdbx_description
1 polymer ?
#
loop_
_entity_poly.entity_id
_entity_poly.type
_entity_poly.pdbx_seq_one_letter_code
_entity_poly.pdbx_strand_id
1 'polypeptide(L)'
;MGDIADYHINQMTSGKWSSGSYKNNSKENEHMAIDNNTTKVITGKVRLSYVHIFEPASIDGEDAKYSTAILIPKSDKETLRKIKTAVDAAKELGKSKWGGKVPANCKTPLRDGDEERPDDEAYAGHYFLNATSKNKPGIAKPIGKGPDGKTKFQEITDTTEVYSGCYAKVSINFYPFDAKGNRGVAAGLNNVVKVQDGEFLGGRSSVDDEFADVDFDDDVDYEEEDFLN
;
A
#
# COMPACT_ATOMS: atom_id res chain seq x y z
N MET A 1 38.43 -46.99 50.03
CA MET A 1 39.64 -46.17 50.20
C MET A 1 40.27 -46.05 48.82
N GLY A 2 40.50 -44.83 48.31
CA GLY A 2 41.38 -44.61 47.17
C GLY A 2 40.69 -44.37 45.82
N ASP A 3 40.35 -43.10 45.61
CA ASP A 3 40.76 -42.28 44.47
C ASP A 3 40.05 -42.32 43.10
N ILE A 4 39.50 -41.14 42.84
CA ILE A 4 39.07 -40.51 41.59
C ILE A 4 40.33 -40.13 40.79
N ALA A 5 40.31 -40.35 39.47
CA ALA A 5 40.59 -39.31 38.46
C ALA A 5 40.62 -39.90 37.04
N ASP A 6 39.77 -39.30 36.20
CA ASP A 6 39.99 -38.88 34.81
C ASP A 6 40.77 -39.79 33.84
N TYR A 7 40.25 -39.94 32.61
CA TYR A 7 40.86 -39.39 31.40
C TYR A 7 40.05 -39.79 30.14
N HIS A 8 39.66 -38.76 29.39
CA HIS A 8 39.54 -38.65 27.93
C HIS A 8 39.22 -39.88 27.06
N ILE A 9 38.07 -39.75 26.37
CA ILE A 9 37.82 -39.91 24.93
C ILE A 9 38.74 -40.90 24.21
N ASN A 10 38.15 -41.99 23.69
CA ASN A 10 38.53 -42.41 22.36
C ASN A 10 37.34 -42.82 21.49
N GLN A 11 37.44 -42.37 20.25
CA GLN A 11 36.45 -42.40 19.20
C GLN A 11 36.33 -43.78 18.56
N MET A 12 35.12 -44.05 18.06
CA MET A 12 34.82 -44.78 16.83
C MET A 12 35.33 -46.22 16.72
N THR A 13 34.40 -47.17 16.62
CA THR A 13 34.18 -47.91 15.37
C THR A 13 32.90 -48.77 15.41
N SER A 14 32.19 -48.74 14.29
CA SER A 14 31.22 -49.73 13.79
C SER A 14 29.85 -49.82 14.48
N GLY A 15 28.88 -49.11 13.89
CA GLY A 15 27.45 -49.34 14.09
C GLY A 15 26.69 -49.18 12.78
N LYS A 16 26.75 -50.19 11.92
CA LYS A 16 25.93 -50.30 10.70
C LYS A 16 24.53 -50.75 11.15
N TRP A 17 23.53 -49.88 11.13
CA TRP A 17 22.12 -50.23 11.38
C TRP A 17 21.23 -49.80 10.21
N SER A 18 20.43 -50.76 9.77
CA SER A 18 19.54 -50.77 8.61
C SER A 18 18.47 -49.68 8.68
N SER A 19 18.30 -48.91 7.61
CA SER A 19 17.24 -47.90 7.43
C SER A 19 15.89 -48.57 7.17
N GLY A 20 15.08 -48.75 8.22
CA GLY A 20 13.65 -49.01 8.11
C GLY A 20 12.87 -47.70 7.94
N SER A 21 12.18 -47.55 6.81
CA SER A 21 11.36 -46.38 6.49
C SER A 21 10.11 -46.28 7.37
N TYR A 22 10.00 -45.23 8.17
CA TYR A 22 8.73 -44.82 8.78
C TYR A 22 8.06 -43.76 7.91
N LYS A 23 7.00 -44.15 7.21
CA LYS A 23 6.09 -43.22 6.52
C LYS A 23 5.22 -42.53 7.57
N ASN A 24 5.56 -41.30 7.94
CA ASN A 24 4.64 -40.44 8.68
C ASN A 24 3.62 -39.85 7.70
N ASN A 25 2.42 -40.38 7.74
CA ASN A 25 1.27 -39.88 7.02
C ASN A 25 0.29 -39.30 8.06
N SER A 26 0.58 -38.09 8.53
CA SER A 26 -0.36 -37.31 9.35
C SER A 26 -0.68 -36.03 8.59
N LYS A 27 -1.90 -35.99 8.06
CA LYS A 27 -2.52 -34.83 7.43
C LYS A 27 -2.29 -33.60 8.30
N GLU A 28 -1.49 -32.66 7.81
CA GLU A 28 -1.34 -31.33 8.38
C GLU A 28 -2.68 -30.60 8.22
N ASN A 29 -3.48 -30.58 9.29
CA ASN A 29 -4.43 -29.49 9.48
C ASN A 29 -3.59 -28.26 9.81
N GLU A 30 -3.16 -27.53 8.79
CA GLU A 30 -2.57 -26.20 8.94
C GLU A 30 -3.63 -25.28 9.55
N HIS A 31 -3.60 -25.13 10.86
CA HIS A 31 -4.16 -23.96 11.51
C HIS A 31 -3.18 -22.82 11.17
N MET A 32 -3.37 -22.14 10.03
CA MET A 32 -2.59 -20.96 9.69
C MET A 32 -2.76 -19.97 10.85
N ALA A 33 -1.70 -19.79 11.64
CA ALA A 33 -1.63 -18.69 12.57
C ALA A 33 -1.74 -17.42 11.74
N ILE A 34 -2.85 -16.68 11.90
CA ILE A 34 -3.03 -15.40 11.23
C ILE A 34 -2.08 -14.42 11.90
N ASP A 35 -0.84 -14.38 11.44
CA ASP A 35 0.14 -13.39 11.83
C ASP A 35 -0.10 -12.08 11.06
N ASN A 36 0.43 -10.96 11.56
CA ASN A 36 0.33 -9.64 10.93
C ASN A 36 0.90 -9.59 9.50
N ASN A 37 1.55 -10.66 9.03
CA ASN A 37 2.11 -10.75 7.70
C ASN A 37 1.05 -11.13 6.65
N THR A 38 -0.01 -11.85 7.06
CA THR A 38 -1.10 -12.27 6.15
C THR A 38 -1.97 -11.12 5.64
N THR A 39 -2.06 -10.01 6.37
CA THR A 39 -2.87 -8.84 6.00
C THR A 39 -2.11 -7.77 5.24
N LYS A 40 -0.79 -7.94 5.05
CA LYS A 40 0.07 -6.98 4.37
C LYS A 40 0.24 -7.33 2.90
N VAL A 41 0.11 -6.34 2.02
CA VAL A 41 0.29 -6.50 0.57
C VAL A 41 1.24 -5.43 0.06
N ILE A 42 2.18 -5.83 -0.79
CA ILE A 42 2.91 -4.92 -1.67
C ILE A 42 2.33 -5.10 -3.07
N THR A 43 1.84 -4.01 -3.67
CA THR A 43 1.22 -4.05 -4.98
C THR A 43 2.24 -4.30 -6.10
N GLY A 44 1.72 -4.68 -7.27
CA GLY A 44 2.36 -4.44 -8.56
C GLY A 44 2.46 -2.94 -8.88
N LYS A 45 2.68 -2.61 -10.16
CA LYS A 45 2.69 -1.22 -10.62
C LYS A 45 1.24 -0.70 -10.64
N VAL A 46 0.96 0.31 -9.83
CA VAL A 46 -0.36 0.93 -9.65
C VAL A 46 -0.28 2.41 -9.97
N ARG A 47 -1.39 3.03 -10.38
CA ARG A 47 -1.48 4.49 -10.59
C ARG A 47 -2.02 5.13 -9.31
N LEU A 48 -1.45 6.26 -8.89
CA LEU A 48 -1.92 6.99 -7.71
C LEU A 48 -2.92 8.07 -8.12
N SER A 49 -3.93 8.29 -7.29
CA SER A 49 -4.89 9.39 -7.42
C SER A 49 -5.12 10.03 -6.05
N TYR A 50 -5.57 11.28 -6.02
CA TYR A 50 -5.80 12.07 -4.80
C TYR A 50 -4.65 11.95 -3.77
N VAL A 51 -3.42 12.26 -4.20
CA VAL A 51 -2.21 12.05 -3.40
C VAL A 51 -2.08 13.10 -2.30
N HIS A 52 -2.19 12.66 -1.05
CA HIS A 52 -1.96 13.43 0.18
C HIS A 52 -0.96 12.71 1.08
N ILE A 53 0.22 12.38 0.54
CA ILE A 53 1.23 11.55 1.25
C ILE A 53 2.34 12.38 1.90
N PHE A 54 2.57 13.61 1.42
CA PHE A 54 3.56 14.52 1.98
C PHE A 54 3.01 15.31 3.17
N GLU A 55 1.74 15.70 3.07
CA GLU A 55 0.98 16.42 4.10
C GLU A 55 -0.38 15.75 4.28
N PRO A 56 -0.85 15.60 5.53
CA PRO A 56 -2.14 14.99 5.79
C PRO A 56 -3.27 15.96 5.40
N ALA A 57 -4.34 15.43 4.81
CA ALA A 57 -5.51 16.22 4.45
C ALA A 57 -6.75 15.72 5.21
N SER A 58 -7.63 16.65 5.58
CA SER A 58 -8.98 16.30 6.05
C SER A 58 -9.85 16.02 4.83
N ILE A 59 -10.46 14.84 4.80
CA ILE A 59 -11.40 14.43 3.76
C ILE A 59 -12.75 14.25 4.44
N ASP A 60 -13.80 14.88 3.91
CA ASP A 60 -15.19 14.81 4.42
C ASP A 60 -15.34 15.18 5.91
N GLY A 61 -14.53 16.13 6.39
CA GLY A 61 -14.55 16.58 7.78
C GLY A 61 -14.00 15.56 8.79
N GLU A 62 -13.31 14.51 8.33
CA GLU A 62 -12.56 13.60 9.20
C GLU A 62 -11.21 14.20 9.64
N ASP A 63 -10.61 13.62 10.68
CA ASP A 63 -9.24 13.92 11.09
C ASP A 63 -8.28 13.87 9.91
N ALA A 64 -7.39 14.86 9.82
CA ALA A 64 -6.38 14.93 8.77
C ALA A 64 -5.51 13.66 8.77
N LYS A 65 -5.41 13.00 7.62
CA LYS A 65 -4.64 11.77 7.42
C LYS A 65 -3.83 11.85 6.14
N TYR A 66 -2.71 11.15 6.14
CA TYR A 66 -2.02 10.83 4.90
C TYR A 66 -2.86 9.85 4.12
N SER A 67 -3.05 10.09 2.83
CA SER A 67 -3.94 9.25 2.02
C SER A 67 -3.59 9.27 0.53
N THR A 68 -4.03 8.23 -0.17
CA THR A 68 -4.08 8.20 -1.63
C THR A 68 -5.09 7.14 -2.08
N ALA A 69 -5.76 7.40 -3.21
CA ALA A 69 -6.49 6.39 -3.96
C ALA A 69 -5.50 5.60 -4.83
N ILE A 70 -5.55 4.28 -4.73
CA ILE A 70 -4.63 3.37 -5.42
C ILE A 70 -5.41 2.66 -6.51
N LEU A 71 -5.09 2.98 -7.77
CA LEU A 71 -5.72 2.41 -8.96
C LEU A 71 -4.94 1.17 -9.40
N ILE A 72 -5.60 0.02 -9.35
CA ILE A 72 -5.06 -1.29 -9.66
C ILE A 72 -5.67 -1.76 -10.96
N PRO A 73 -4.89 -1.93 -12.05
CA PRO A 73 -5.42 -2.42 -13.31
C PRO A 73 -6.15 -3.75 -13.11
N LYS A 74 -7.32 -3.91 -13.71
CA LYS A 74 -8.08 -5.19 -13.66
C LYS A 74 -7.28 -6.36 -14.23
N SER A 75 -6.24 -6.10 -15.03
CA SER A 75 -5.30 -7.08 -15.56
C SER A 75 -4.27 -7.59 -14.53
N ASP A 76 -3.99 -6.86 -13.44
CA ASP A 76 -3.07 -7.29 -12.39
C ASP A 76 -3.73 -8.30 -11.43
N LYS A 77 -3.92 -9.51 -11.95
CA LYS A 77 -4.56 -10.61 -11.21
C LYS A 77 -3.75 -11.03 -9.98
N GLU A 78 -2.44 -10.82 -9.97
CA GLU A 78 -1.60 -11.19 -8.84
C GLU A 78 -1.84 -10.27 -7.64
N THR A 79 -1.82 -8.95 -7.85
CA THR A 79 -2.11 -7.97 -6.80
C THR A 79 -3.54 -8.15 -6.29
N LEU A 80 -4.52 -8.31 -7.19
CA LEU A 80 -5.92 -8.50 -6.81
C LEU A 80 -6.12 -9.77 -5.97
N ARG A 81 -5.45 -10.88 -6.32
CA ARG A 81 -5.48 -12.10 -5.53
C ARG A 81 -4.88 -11.90 -4.13
N LYS A 82 -3.72 -11.23 -4.03
CA LYS A 82 -3.07 -10.91 -2.75
C LYS A 82 -3.98 -10.05 -1.87
N ILE A 83 -4.62 -9.03 -2.44
CA ILE A 83 -5.57 -8.16 -1.74
C ILE A 83 -6.77 -8.96 -1.25
N LYS A 84 -7.37 -9.80 -2.10
CA LYS A 84 -8.50 -10.64 -1.69
C LYS A 84 -8.13 -11.53 -0.51
N THR A 85 -6.99 -12.24 -0.58
CA THR A 85 -6.51 -13.08 0.51
C THR A 85 -6.28 -12.28 1.80
N ALA A 86 -5.66 -11.11 1.71
CA ALA A 86 -5.40 -10.25 2.87
C ALA A 86 -6.68 -9.65 3.48
N VAL A 87 -7.68 -9.32 2.65
CA VAL A 87 -9.00 -8.86 3.11
C VAL A 87 -9.75 -9.99 3.81
N ASP A 88 -9.72 -11.21 3.26
CA ASP A 88 -10.34 -12.38 3.88
C ASP A 88 -9.67 -12.70 5.22
N ALA A 89 -8.34 -12.62 5.33
CA ALA A 89 -7.61 -12.73 6.60
C ALA A 89 -8.01 -11.61 7.60
N ALA A 90 -8.14 -10.36 7.14
CA ALA A 90 -8.57 -9.25 7.99
C ALA A 90 -10.02 -9.42 8.49
N LYS A 91 -10.92 -10.03 7.70
CA LYS A 91 -12.28 -10.38 8.14
C LYS A 91 -12.26 -11.42 9.25
N GLU A 92 -11.40 -12.44 9.14
CA GLU A 92 -11.24 -13.47 10.17
C GLU A 92 -10.74 -12.88 11.49
N LEU A 93 -9.72 -12.02 11.44
CA LEU A 93 -9.26 -11.25 12.62
C LEU A 93 -10.38 -10.39 13.20
N GLY A 94 -11.20 -9.79 12.32
CA GLY A 94 -12.31 -8.92 12.68
C GLY A 94 -13.45 -9.61 13.43
N LYS A 95 -13.58 -10.95 13.36
CA LYS A 95 -14.62 -11.68 14.12
C LYS A 95 -14.58 -11.34 15.61
N SER A 96 -13.39 -11.24 16.20
CA SER A 96 -13.21 -10.84 17.60
C SER A 96 -13.79 -9.45 17.91
N LYS A 97 -13.70 -8.52 16.95
CA LYS A 97 -14.20 -7.15 17.04
C LYS A 97 -15.70 -7.02 16.77
N TRP A 98 -16.28 -7.97 16.02
CA TRP A 98 -17.68 -7.92 15.57
C TRP A 98 -18.61 -8.92 16.27
N GLY A 99 -18.21 -9.43 17.44
CA GLY A 99 -19.04 -10.34 18.24
C GLY A 99 -19.01 -11.80 17.77
N GLY A 100 -17.85 -12.26 17.29
CA GLY A 100 -17.58 -13.66 16.95
C GLY A 100 -17.89 -14.06 15.50
N LYS A 101 -18.49 -13.18 14.69
CA LYS A 101 -18.84 -13.45 13.29
C LYS A 101 -18.60 -12.26 12.38
N VAL A 102 -18.38 -12.52 11.10
CA VAL A 102 -18.29 -11.47 10.08
C VAL A 102 -19.70 -10.90 9.81
N PRO A 103 -19.90 -9.57 9.85
CA PRO A 103 -21.18 -8.95 9.53
C PRO A 103 -21.62 -9.25 8.08
N ALA A 104 -22.91 -9.43 7.85
CA ALA A 104 -23.44 -9.66 6.50
C ALA A 104 -23.19 -8.46 5.55
N ASN A 105 -23.19 -7.25 6.10
CA ASN A 105 -22.92 -5.99 5.40
C ASN A 105 -21.47 -5.51 5.58
N CYS A 106 -20.52 -6.44 5.71
CA CYS A 106 -19.10 -6.12 5.90
C CYS A 106 -18.54 -5.38 4.68
N LYS A 107 -18.17 -4.10 4.88
CA LYS A 107 -17.58 -3.29 3.81
C LYS A 107 -16.20 -3.81 3.40
N THR A 108 -15.93 -3.85 2.11
CA THR A 108 -14.63 -4.20 1.56
C THR A 108 -13.92 -2.95 1.02
N PRO A 109 -12.58 -2.90 1.10
CA PRO A 109 -11.83 -1.71 0.69
C PRO A 109 -11.65 -1.61 -0.83
N LEU A 110 -11.73 -2.74 -1.54
CA LEU A 110 -11.59 -2.81 -2.99
C LEU A 110 -12.93 -2.49 -3.66
N ARG A 111 -12.91 -1.51 -4.56
CA ARG A 111 -14.05 -0.89 -5.25
C ARG A 111 -13.83 -0.92 -6.75
N ASP A 112 -14.91 -0.98 -7.52
CA ASP A 112 -14.84 -1.06 -8.98
C ASP A 112 -14.89 0.34 -9.60
N GLY A 113 -13.83 0.74 -10.31
CA GLY A 113 -13.73 2.04 -10.93
C GLY A 113 -14.72 2.22 -12.09
N ASP A 114 -14.98 1.16 -12.86
CA ASP A 114 -15.91 1.21 -13.98
C ASP A 114 -17.37 1.40 -13.50
N GLU A 115 -17.69 0.90 -12.30
CA GLU A 115 -19.04 1.02 -11.72
C GLU A 115 -19.22 2.28 -10.86
N GLU A 116 -18.24 2.61 -10.01
CA GLU A 116 -18.35 3.71 -9.05
C GLU A 116 -17.82 5.06 -9.57
N ARG A 117 -17.02 5.06 -10.65
CA ARG A 117 -16.39 6.26 -11.24
C ARG A 117 -16.44 6.22 -12.78
N PRO A 118 -17.63 6.03 -13.39
CA PRO A 118 -17.74 5.88 -14.84
C PRO A 118 -17.32 7.13 -15.63
N ASP A 119 -17.39 8.30 -15.01
CA ASP A 119 -17.07 9.59 -15.64
C ASP A 119 -15.58 9.99 -15.48
N ASP A 120 -14.76 9.16 -14.82
CA ASP A 120 -13.34 9.42 -14.62
C ASP A 120 -12.50 8.40 -15.40
N GLU A 121 -11.93 8.84 -16.52
CA GLU A 121 -11.14 8.00 -17.41
C GLU A 121 -9.93 7.34 -16.71
N ALA A 122 -9.40 7.96 -15.65
CA ALA A 122 -8.30 7.35 -14.89
C ALA A 122 -8.73 6.06 -14.18
N TYR A 123 -10.02 5.93 -13.85
CA TYR A 123 -10.60 4.78 -13.14
C TYR A 123 -11.09 3.68 -14.08
N ALA A 124 -11.25 3.98 -15.37
CA ALA A 124 -11.66 3.00 -16.37
C ALA A 124 -10.69 1.80 -16.41
N GLY A 125 -11.24 0.58 -16.36
CA GLY A 125 -10.47 -0.67 -16.35
C GLY A 125 -9.67 -0.92 -15.07
N HIS A 126 -9.92 -0.17 -13.99
CA HIS A 126 -9.24 -0.32 -12.70
C HIS A 126 -10.20 -0.72 -11.58
N TYR A 127 -9.71 -1.55 -10.66
CA TYR A 127 -10.21 -1.52 -9.29
C TYR A 127 -9.47 -0.43 -8.53
N PHE A 128 -10.07 0.07 -7.46
CA PHE A 128 -9.40 1.04 -6.60
C PHE A 128 -9.69 0.81 -5.13
N LEU A 129 -8.82 1.35 -4.29
CA LEU A 129 -9.03 1.43 -2.86
C LEU A 129 -8.43 2.71 -2.31
N ASN A 130 -8.99 3.20 -1.20
CA ASN A 130 -8.46 4.37 -0.52
C ASN A 130 -7.64 3.90 0.67
N ALA A 131 -6.33 4.14 0.64
CA ALA A 131 -5.43 3.80 1.73
C ALA A 131 -5.15 5.05 2.58
N THR A 132 -5.17 4.90 3.90
CA THR A 132 -4.96 6.04 4.83
C THR A 132 -3.98 5.71 5.95
N SER A 133 -3.32 6.72 6.51
CA SER A 133 -2.45 6.59 7.67
C SER A 133 -2.46 7.87 8.51
N LYS A 134 -2.34 7.72 9.83
CA LYS A 134 -2.08 8.85 10.74
C LYS A 134 -0.59 9.25 10.74
N ASN A 135 0.29 8.31 10.43
CA ASN A 135 1.73 8.54 10.38
C ASN A 135 2.17 8.79 8.94
N LYS A 136 3.16 9.66 8.76
CA LYS A 136 3.72 9.94 7.43
C LYS A 136 4.25 8.64 6.81
N PRO A 137 3.82 8.28 5.59
CA PRO A 137 4.33 7.08 4.92
C PRO A 137 5.80 7.27 4.52
N GLY A 138 6.55 6.18 4.37
CA GLY A 138 7.85 6.23 3.71
C GLY A 138 7.67 6.48 2.22
N ILE A 139 8.31 7.51 1.66
CA ILE A 139 8.20 7.88 0.24
C ILE A 139 9.58 7.79 -0.40
N ALA A 140 9.72 6.96 -1.44
CA ALA A 140 11.03 6.70 -2.03
C ALA A 140 10.98 6.37 -3.52
N LYS A 141 12.16 6.33 -4.17
CA LYS A 141 12.36 5.74 -5.51
C LYS A 141 13.51 4.72 -5.49
N PRO A 142 13.48 3.70 -6.35
CA PRO A 142 14.59 2.76 -6.47
C PRO A 142 15.80 3.44 -7.15
N ILE A 143 17.01 3.21 -6.63
CA ILE A 143 18.27 3.76 -7.16
C ILE A 143 19.25 2.66 -7.60
N GLY A 144 18.73 1.49 -7.95
CA GLY A 144 19.50 0.32 -8.37
C GLY A 144 19.63 -0.75 -7.27
N LYS A 145 20.57 -1.68 -7.45
CA LYS A 145 20.82 -2.79 -6.52
C LYS A 145 22.09 -2.56 -5.71
N GLY A 146 22.07 -2.94 -4.44
CA GLY A 146 23.25 -2.98 -3.59
C GLY A 146 24.15 -4.18 -3.85
N PRO A 147 25.33 -4.24 -3.21
CA PRO A 147 26.22 -5.40 -3.25
C PRO A 147 25.58 -6.69 -2.74
N ASP A 148 24.55 -6.57 -1.90
CA ASP A 148 23.74 -7.68 -1.35
C ASP A 148 22.61 -8.12 -2.30
N GLY A 149 22.52 -7.55 -3.51
CA GLY A 149 21.51 -7.86 -4.52
C GLY A 149 20.13 -7.24 -4.24
N LYS A 150 19.95 -6.52 -3.12
CA LYS A 150 18.68 -5.89 -2.76
C LYS A 150 18.53 -4.53 -3.42
N THR A 151 17.30 -4.13 -3.71
CA THR A 151 17.01 -2.78 -4.21
C THR A 151 17.38 -1.75 -3.16
N LYS A 152 18.16 -0.74 -3.56
CA LYS A 152 18.41 0.46 -2.77
C LYS A 152 17.34 1.50 -3.08
N PHE A 153 17.00 2.28 -2.06
CA PHE A 153 15.98 3.31 -2.16
C PHE A 153 16.57 4.66 -1.76
N GLN A 154 16.14 5.71 -2.46
CA GLN A 154 16.36 7.10 -2.08
C GLN A 154 15.04 7.68 -1.62
N GLU A 155 15.04 8.29 -0.43
CA GLU A 155 13.88 9.02 0.07
C GLU A 155 13.55 10.20 -0.86
N ILE A 156 12.27 10.42 -1.11
CA ILE A 156 11.78 11.57 -1.87
C ILE A 156 11.20 12.56 -0.88
N THR A 157 11.80 13.75 -0.83
CA THR A 157 11.31 14.90 -0.04
C THR A 157 10.69 15.99 -0.91
N ASP A 158 11.03 16.00 -2.20
CA ASP A 158 10.43 16.90 -3.19
C ASP A 158 8.98 16.46 -3.47
N THR A 159 8.03 17.34 -3.19
CA THR A 159 6.60 17.06 -3.32
C THR A 159 6.15 16.97 -4.78
N THR A 160 6.96 17.47 -5.72
CA THR A 160 6.67 17.42 -7.17
C THR A 160 7.00 16.05 -7.78
N GLU A 161 7.83 15.24 -7.12
CA GLU A 161 8.26 13.94 -7.64
C GLU A 161 7.17 12.87 -7.54
N VAL A 162 6.28 12.94 -6.53
CA VAL A 162 5.15 11.99 -6.37
C VAL A 162 3.84 12.76 -6.37
N TYR A 163 3.09 12.63 -7.46
CA TYR A 163 1.87 13.38 -7.74
C TYR A 163 0.73 12.45 -8.14
N SER A 164 -0.50 12.94 -8.04
CA SER A 164 -1.67 12.24 -8.59
C SER A 164 -1.46 12.00 -10.08
N GLY A 165 -1.46 10.75 -10.50
CA GLY A 165 -1.21 10.34 -11.88
C GLY A 165 0.07 9.54 -12.09
N CYS A 166 1.07 9.67 -11.21
CA CYS A 166 2.29 8.88 -11.31
C CYS A 166 2.05 7.40 -10.96
N TYR A 167 3.00 6.54 -11.32
CA TYR A 167 2.95 5.12 -10.98
C TYR A 167 3.90 4.76 -9.84
N ALA A 168 3.42 3.91 -8.94
CA ALA A 168 4.14 3.48 -7.75
C ALA A 168 3.93 1.98 -7.48
N LYS A 169 4.73 1.45 -6.53
CA LYS A 169 4.39 0.27 -5.75
C LYS A 169 4.06 0.72 -4.33
N VAL A 170 2.96 0.22 -3.78
CA VAL A 170 2.48 0.65 -2.47
C VAL A 170 2.42 -0.53 -1.51
N SER A 171 2.92 -0.32 -0.30
CA SER A 171 2.79 -1.23 0.83
C SER A 171 1.54 -0.85 1.62
N ILE A 172 0.61 -1.80 1.73
CA ILE A 172 -0.71 -1.61 2.32
C ILE A 172 -0.91 -2.70 3.38
N ASN A 173 -1.61 -2.37 4.48
CA ASN A 173 -2.05 -3.36 5.47
C ASN A 173 -3.57 -3.31 5.64
N PHE A 174 -4.24 -4.45 5.55
CA PHE A 174 -5.68 -4.54 5.72
C PHE A 174 -6.06 -4.81 7.18
N TYR A 175 -7.06 -4.11 7.71
CA TYR A 175 -7.46 -4.29 9.11
C TYR A 175 -8.97 -4.11 9.32
N PRO A 176 -9.56 -4.85 10.28
CA PRO A 176 -10.97 -4.72 10.61
C PRO A 176 -11.27 -3.42 11.37
N PHE A 177 -12.33 -2.73 10.97
CA PHE A 177 -12.86 -1.56 11.66
C PHE A 177 -14.30 -1.78 12.12
N ASP A 178 -14.65 -1.05 13.18
CA ASP A 178 -16.01 -0.85 13.65
C ASP A 178 -16.05 0.61 14.12
N ALA A 179 -16.69 1.48 13.33
CA ALA A 179 -16.68 2.92 13.55
C ALA A 179 -17.92 3.57 12.95
N LYS A 180 -18.54 4.52 13.67
CA LYS A 180 -19.70 5.30 13.20
C LYS A 180 -20.83 4.42 12.61
N GLY A 181 -21.10 3.27 13.23
CA GLY A 181 -22.11 2.31 12.76
C GLY A 181 -21.71 1.50 11.51
N ASN A 182 -20.52 1.71 10.96
CA ASN A 182 -19.98 0.96 9.83
C ASN A 182 -18.98 -0.10 10.29
N ARG A 183 -19.06 -1.29 9.70
CA ARG A 183 -18.15 -2.41 9.96
C ARG A 183 -17.58 -2.92 8.65
N GLY A 184 -16.30 -3.25 8.65
CA GLY A 184 -15.65 -3.74 7.45
C GLY A 184 -14.14 -3.82 7.55
N VAL A 185 -13.49 -3.98 6.40
CA VAL A 185 -12.03 -3.97 6.30
C VAL A 185 -11.59 -2.65 5.66
N ALA A 186 -10.64 -1.97 6.30
CA ALA A 186 -10.00 -0.76 5.81
C ALA A 186 -8.58 -1.06 5.29
N ALA A 187 -8.02 -0.14 4.52
CA ALA A 187 -6.67 -0.21 3.99
C ALA A 187 -5.77 0.84 4.66
N GLY A 188 -4.74 0.39 5.36
CA GLY A 188 -3.71 1.22 5.98
C GLY A 188 -2.56 1.48 5.01
N LEU A 189 -2.21 2.74 4.80
CA LEU A 189 -1.08 3.16 3.98
C LEU A 189 0.23 3.02 4.77
N ASN A 190 1.23 2.33 4.21
CA ASN A 190 2.55 2.21 4.84
C ASN A 190 3.63 2.97 4.05
N ASN A 191 4.06 2.44 2.90
CA ASN A 191 5.16 3.00 2.12
C ASN A 191 4.74 3.14 0.65
N VAL A 192 5.22 4.19 0.00
CA VAL A 192 5.01 4.49 -1.42
C VAL A 192 6.36 4.54 -2.11
N VAL A 193 6.56 3.69 -3.10
CA VAL A 193 7.77 3.68 -3.93
C VAL A 193 7.41 4.09 -5.34
N LYS A 194 7.78 5.30 -5.77
CA LYS A 194 7.61 5.77 -7.15
C LYS A 194 8.41 4.88 -8.09
N VAL A 195 7.82 4.50 -9.22
CA VAL A 195 8.47 3.67 -10.24
C VAL A 195 8.41 4.26 -11.65
N GLN A 196 7.48 5.16 -11.94
CA GLN A 196 7.34 5.76 -13.26
C GLN A 196 6.54 7.05 -13.17
N ASP A 197 6.88 8.03 -14.02
CA ASP A 197 6.01 9.16 -14.30
C ASP A 197 4.76 8.73 -15.08
N GLY A 198 3.73 9.56 -14.99
CA GLY A 198 2.46 9.41 -15.68
C GLY A 198 1.84 10.77 -15.93
N GLU A 199 0.77 10.82 -16.71
CA GLU A 199 0.01 12.04 -16.89
C GLU A 199 -0.60 12.49 -15.56
N PHE A 200 -0.49 13.77 -15.26
CA PHE A 200 -0.99 14.39 -14.04
C PHE A 200 -2.51 14.27 -13.95
N LEU A 201 -3.00 13.82 -12.80
CA LEU A 201 -4.41 13.68 -12.48
C LEU A 201 -4.79 14.75 -11.45
N GLY A 202 -5.08 15.94 -11.95
CA GLY A 202 -5.61 17.03 -11.15
C GLY A 202 -6.13 18.11 -12.07
N GLY A 203 -7.29 18.68 -11.75
CA GLY A 203 -7.94 19.71 -12.58
C GLY A 203 -7.25 21.08 -12.56
N ARG A 204 -5.92 21.11 -12.38
CA ARG A 204 -5.10 22.30 -12.62
C ARG A 204 -4.51 22.18 -14.01
N SER A 205 -4.81 23.13 -14.86
CA SER A 205 -4.09 23.34 -16.11
C SER A 205 -2.63 23.66 -15.79
N SER A 206 -1.69 23.28 -16.66
CA SER A 206 -0.29 23.61 -16.43
C SER A 206 -0.09 25.13 -16.52
N VAL A 207 0.98 25.66 -15.93
CA VAL A 207 1.35 27.08 -16.11
C VAL A 207 1.54 27.37 -17.60
N ASP A 208 2.14 26.43 -18.34
CA ASP A 208 2.32 26.59 -19.78
C ASP A 208 0.98 26.71 -20.51
N ASP A 209 -0.03 25.92 -20.15
CA ASP A 209 -1.37 25.99 -20.74
C ASP A 209 -2.15 27.24 -20.28
N GLU A 210 -2.02 27.66 -19.02
CA GLU A 210 -2.74 28.81 -18.47
C GLU A 210 -2.20 30.15 -18.98
N PHE A 211 -0.90 30.22 -19.26
CA PHE A 211 -0.22 31.46 -19.63
C PHE A 211 0.28 31.47 -21.08
N ALA A 212 -0.06 30.46 -21.90
CA ALA A 212 0.33 30.39 -23.32
C ALA A 212 -0.07 31.63 -24.13
N ASP A 213 -1.23 32.20 -23.80
CA ASP A 213 -1.83 33.34 -24.50
C ASP A 213 -1.76 34.65 -23.68
N VAL A 214 -1.01 34.66 -22.56
CA VAL A 214 -0.83 35.87 -21.74
C VAL A 214 0.37 36.63 -22.25
N ASP A 215 0.13 37.86 -22.73
CA ASP A 215 1.19 38.83 -22.98
C ASP A 215 1.64 39.43 -21.64
N PHE A 216 2.95 39.43 -21.38
CA PHE A 216 3.56 39.93 -20.15
C PHE A 216 4.28 41.26 -20.35
N ASP A 217 4.30 41.80 -21.57
CA ASP A 217 4.85 43.12 -21.87
C ASP A 217 3.77 44.19 -21.60
N ASP A 218 3.65 44.59 -20.33
CA ASP A 218 2.80 45.69 -19.88
C ASP A 218 3.44 47.07 -20.22
N ASP A 219 3.33 47.52 -21.47
CA ASP A 219 3.47 48.95 -21.82
C ASP A 219 2.12 49.66 -21.59
N VAL A 220 1.70 49.77 -20.32
CA VAL A 220 0.51 50.55 -19.94
C VAL A 220 0.89 51.99 -19.59
N ASP A 221 0.64 52.91 -20.54
CA ASP A 221 0.56 54.34 -20.24
C ASP A 221 -0.65 54.56 -19.32
N TYR A 222 -0.38 54.85 -18.04
CA TYR A 222 -1.38 55.22 -17.05
C TYR A 222 -1.96 56.61 -17.40
N GLU A 223 -3.06 56.66 -18.16
CA GLU A 223 -3.99 57.79 -18.02
C GLU A 223 -4.87 57.51 -16.79
N GLU A 224 -4.66 58.30 -15.73
CA GLU A 224 -5.49 58.31 -14.52
C GLU A 224 -6.95 58.65 -14.87
N GLU A 225 -7.75 57.66 -15.24
CA GLU A 225 -9.21 57.80 -15.19
C GLU A 225 -9.72 57.25 -13.85
N ASP A 226 -10.20 58.20 -13.07
CA ASP A 226 -10.80 58.15 -11.73
C ASP A 226 -11.99 57.15 -11.69
N PHE A 227 -11.70 55.84 -11.63
CA PHE A 227 -12.68 54.75 -11.70
C PHE A 227 -13.46 54.52 -10.39
N LEU A 228 -13.42 55.47 -9.46
CA LEU A 228 -14.03 55.34 -8.13
C LEU A 228 -14.70 56.64 -7.69
N ASN A 229 -15.68 57.08 -8.48
CA ASN A 229 -16.75 57.99 -8.02
C ASN A 229 -18.13 57.37 -8.26
#